data_AF-A0A2P6QKZ8-F1
#
_entry.id   AF-A0A2P6QKZ8-F1
#
_cell.length_a   1.000
_cell.length_b   1.000
_cell.length_c   1.000
_cell.angle_alpha   90.00
_cell.angle_beta   90.00
_cell.angle_gamma   90.00
#
_symmetry.space_group_name_H-M   'P 1'
#
loop_
_entity.id
_entity.type
_entity.pdbx_description
1 polymer ?
#
loop_
_entity_poly.entity_id
_entity_poly.type
_entity_poly.pdbx_seq_one_letter_code
_entity_poly.pdbx_strand_id
1 'polypeptide(L)'
;MRNGYLVCLSLGICLLLQVQHAHAKENKTDPTDNVNLTPFRAWRSAYYCLQRKAPANCTAFETVSLTDRGLIDVIPSGIGEYCSADTGCAQHVLDVLKCIYLCKRDFWFANNATVSVLNQTIHDGCSNKKSISTLNRNYKKSSGMKVQQKIYTPFVASLSTLAFIAIFNM
;
A
#
# COMPACT_ATOMS: atom_id res chain seq x y z
N MET A 1 38.49 22.87 -0.95
CA MET A 1 38.52 21.90 0.17
C MET A 1 37.25 21.88 1.03
N ARG A 2 36.08 22.40 0.58
CA ARG A 2 34.86 22.52 1.40
C ARG A 2 33.77 21.48 1.07
N ASN A 3 33.81 20.87 -0.12
CA ASN A 3 32.75 19.96 -0.60
C ASN A 3 32.98 18.50 -0.16
N GLY A 4 34.24 18.07 0.02
CA GLY A 4 34.55 16.70 0.46
C GLY A 4 34.01 16.36 1.85
N TYR A 5 33.96 17.32 2.78
CA TYR A 5 33.41 17.11 4.11
C TYR A 5 31.88 16.95 4.11
N LEU A 6 31.17 17.68 3.25
CA LEU A 6 29.72 17.57 3.08
C LEU A 6 29.32 16.24 2.41
N VAL A 7 30.11 15.77 1.46
CA VAL A 7 29.94 14.45 0.84
C VAL A 7 30.19 13.34 1.87
N CYS A 8 31.27 13.41 2.65
CA CYS A 8 31.54 12.43 3.70
C CYS A 8 30.49 12.42 4.82
N LEU A 9 30.00 13.59 5.26
CA LEU A 9 28.94 13.68 6.26
C LEU A 9 27.61 13.10 5.76
N SER A 10 27.24 13.40 4.51
CA SER A 10 26.00 12.87 3.92
C SER A 10 26.10 11.36 3.66
N LEU A 11 27.24 10.86 3.18
CA LEU A 11 27.50 9.43 3.03
C LEU A 11 27.50 8.72 4.39
N GLY A 12 28.10 9.33 5.42
CA GLY A 12 28.11 8.81 6.79
C GLY A 12 26.71 8.68 7.38
N ILE A 13 25.85 9.69 7.20
CA ILE A 13 24.44 9.63 7.64
C ILE A 13 23.68 8.55 6.85
N CYS A 14 23.88 8.45 5.53
CA CYS A 14 23.27 7.39 4.71
C CYS A 14 23.69 5.99 5.17
N LEU A 15 24.97 5.78 5.47
CA LEU A 15 25.49 4.52 5.98
C LEU A 15 24.93 4.20 7.37
N LEU A 16 24.84 5.18 8.27
CA LEU A 16 24.22 5.02 9.59
C LEU A 16 22.73 4.66 9.50
N LEU A 17 22.00 5.25 8.55
CA LEU A 17 20.60 4.90 8.27
C LEU A 17 20.47 3.49 7.66
N GLN A 18 21.49 3.00 6.95
CA GLN A 18 21.51 1.63 6.42
C GLN A 18 21.80 0.58 7.49
N VAL A 19 22.67 0.87 8.47
CA VAL A 19 23.07 -0.07 9.54
C VAL A 19 21.93 -0.41 10.51
N GLN A 20 20.91 0.44 10.67
CA GLN A 20 19.74 0.13 11.51
C GLN A 20 18.77 -0.89 10.89
N HIS A 21 19.02 -1.37 9.68
CA HIS A 21 18.26 -2.49 9.12
C HIS A 21 18.79 -3.82 9.66
N ALA A 22 18.54 -4.14 10.93
CA ALA A 22 18.55 -5.53 11.35
C ALA A 22 17.50 -6.27 10.50
N HIS A 23 17.98 -7.07 9.55
CA HIS A 23 17.18 -7.72 8.52
C HIS A 23 16.44 -8.93 9.13
N ALA A 24 15.33 -8.70 9.82
CA ALA A 24 14.28 -9.71 9.79
C ALA A 24 13.82 -9.80 8.33
N LYS A 25 14.04 -10.95 7.68
CA LYS A 25 13.60 -11.21 6.30
C LYS A 25 12.10 -10.98 6.25
N GLU A 26 11.65 -9.99 5.49
CA GLU A 26 10.22 -9.75 5.29
C GLU A 26 9.62 -11.01 4.65
N ASN A 27 8.65 -11.62 5.34
CA ASN A 27 7.93 -12.76 4.82
C ASN A 27 6.96 -12.25 3.75
N LYS A 28 7.27 -12.52 2.49
CA LYS A 28 6.47 -12.04 1.34
C LYS A 28 5.12 -12.74 1.23
N THR A 29 4.99 -13.92 1.83
CA THR A 29 3.77 -14.74 1.77
C THR A 29 2.84 -14.41 2.92
N ASP A 30 3.41 -14.20 4.11
CA ASP A 30 2.70 -13.69 5.28
C ASP A 30 3.42 -12.49 5.91
N PRO A 31 3.17 -11.27 5.39
CA PRO A 31 3.86 -10.07 5.86
C PRO A 31 3.36 -9.57 7.23
N THR A 32 2.42 -10.29 7.88
CA THR A 32 1.80 -9.87 9.15
C THR A 32 2.56 -10.28 10.41
N ASP A 33 3.57 -11.15 10.29
CA ASP A 33 4.34 -11.71 11.41
C ASP A 33 5.17 -10.68 12.21
N ASN A 34 5.44 -9.51 11.63
CA ASN A 34 6.32 -8.51 12.26
C ASN A 34 5.52 -7.33 12.81
N VAL A 35 5.42 -7.27 14.14
CA VAL A 35 4.67 -6.25 14.88
C VAL A 35 5.34 -4.87 14.94
N ASN A 36 6.64 -4.75 14.66
CA ASN A 36 7.40 -3.50 14.76
C ASN A 36 8.10 -3.14 13.45
N LEU A 37 7.32 -2.92 12.40
CA LEU A 37 7.83 -2.50 11.10
C LEU A 37 8.17 -1.01 11.11
N THR A 38 9.37 -0.66 10.62
CA THR A 38 9.68 0.74 10.28
C THR A 38 8.74 1.23 9.17
N PRO A 39 8.51 2.54 9.01
CA PRO A 39 7.54 3.06 8.04
C PRO A 39 7.71 2.51 6.61
N PHE A 40 8.95 2.39 6.13
CA PHE A 40 9.24 1.83 4.81
C PHE A 40 8.92 0.33 4.71
N ARG A 41 9.24 -0.44 5.75
CA ARG A 41 8.93 -1.87 5.81
C ARG A 41 7.42 -2.12 5.91
N ALA A 42 6.70 -1.28 6.65
CA ALA A 42 5.24 -1.32 6.75
C ALA A 42 4.57 -1.12 5.38
N TRP A 43 5.04 -0.14 4.60
CA TRP A 43 4.59 0.08 3.22
C TRP A 43 4.90 -1.10 2.31
N ARG A 44 6.12 -1.66 2.37
CA ARG A 44 6.50 -2.80 1.53
C ARG A 44 5.72 -4.07 1.89
N SER A 45 5.49 -4.30 3.18
CA SER A 45 4.69 -5.40 3.71
C SER A 45 3.23 -5.31 3.25
N ALA A 46 2.64 -4.10 3.32
CA ALA A 46 1.32 -3.84 2.75
C ALA A 46 1.27 -4.07 1.23
N TYR A 47 2.33 -3.74 0.50
CA TYR A 47 2.44 -4.03 -0.93
C TYR A 47 2.49 -5.54 -1.21
N TYR A 48 3.17 -6.33 -0.39
CA TYR A 48 3.15 -7.80 -0.52
C TYR A 48 1.75 -8.39 -0.29
N CYS A 49 0.93 -7.79 0.58
CA CYS A 49 -0.47 -8.20 0.73
C CYS A 49 -1.26 -8.08 -0.59
N LEU A 50 -1.03 -7.01 -1.38
CA LEU A 50 -1.69 -6.80 -2.68
C LEU A 50 -1.27 -7.82 -3.75
N GLN A 51 -0.17 -8.56 -3.53
CA GLN A 51 0.31 -9.58 -4.47
C GLN A 51 -0.32 -10.96 -4.23
N ARG A 52 -1.17 -11.12 -3.21
CA ARG A 52 -1.87 -12.38 -2.97
C ARG A 52 -2.75 -12.72 -4.16
N LYS A 53 -2.63 -13.95 -4.64
CA LYS A 53 -3.41 -14.43 -5.79
C LYS A 53 -4.84 -14.71 -5.37
N ALA A 54 -5.77 -14.29 -6.22
CA ALA A 54 -7.18 -14.62 -6.09
C ALA A 54 -7.44 -16.13 -6.26
N PRO A 55 -8.54 -16.66 -5.68
CA PRO A 55 -9.02 -18.01 -5.98
C PRO A 55 -9.27 -18.20 -7.48
N ALA A 56 -8.99 -19.38 -8.01
CA ALA A 56 -9.18 -19.68 -9.43
C ALA A 56 -10.65 -19.57 -9.89
N ASN A 57 -11.58 -19.81 -8.97
CA ASN A 57 -13.03 -19.74 -9.22
C ASN A 57 -13.55 -18.31 -9.27
N CYS A 58 -12.68 -17.33 -9.04
CA CYS A 58 -13.03 -15.93 -9.06
C CYS A 58 -12.70 -15.33 -10.43
N THR A 59 -13.68 -15.36 -11.34
CA THR A 59 -13.51 -15.02 -12.77
C THR A 59 -13.58 -13.52 -13.08
N ALA A 60 -13.91 -12.68 -12.10
CA ALA A 60 -13.94 -11.22 -12.25
C ALA A 60 -12.52 -10.61 -12.19
N PHE A 61 -11.67 -10.95 -13.17
CA PHE A 61 -10.22 -10.78 -13.10
C PHE A 61 -9.71 -9.34 -12.86
N GLU A 62 -10.40 -8.29 -13.30
CA GLU A 62 -9.93 -6.90 -13.07
C GLU A 62 -10.34 -6.31 -11.70
N THR A 63 -11.36 -6.87 -11.04
CA THR A 63 -11.96 -6.29 -9.83
C THR A 63 -11.61 -7.06 -8.56
N VAL A 64 -11.06 -8.26 -8.74
CA VAL A 64 -10.75 -9.20 -7.66
C VAL A 64 -9.31 -9.06 -7.19
N SER A 65 -8.38 -8.74 -8.09
CA SER A 65 -7.02 -8.39 -7.69
C SER A 65 -6.99 -6.93 -7.27
N LEU A 66 -7.27 -6.67 -5.98
CA LEU A 66 -7.16 -5.34 -5.42
C LEU A 66 -5.76 -4.79 -5.69
N THR A 67 -5.66 -3.74 -6.50
CA THR A 67 -4.41 -3.06 -6.82
C THR A 67 -4.16 -1.90 -5.85
N ASP A 68 -2.96 -1.32 -5.92
CA ASP A 68 -2.60 -0.07 -5.24
C ASP A 68 -3.50 1.12 -5.63
N ARG A 69 -4.23 1.01 -6.75
CA ARG A 69 -5.22 2.01 -7.18
C ARG A 69 -6.47 2.03 -6.31
N GLY A 70 -6.81 0.93 -5.63
CA GLY A 70 -8.00 0.83 -4.79
C GLY A 70 -9.32 0.81 -5.57
N LEU A 71 -9.25 0.36 -6.82
CA LEU A 71 -10.40 0.31 -7.74
C LEU A 71 -11.10 -1.04 -7.59
N ILE A 72 -12.40 -1.00 -7.30
CA ILE A 72 -13.31 -2.14 -7.23
C ILE A 72 -14.58 -1.71 -7.96
N ASP A 73 -15.03 -2.50 -8.93
CA ASP A 73 -16.24 -2.22 -9.69
C ASP A 73 -17.00 -3.51 -9.99
N VAL A 74 -18.03 -3.80 -9.20
CA VAL A 74 -18.89 -4.97 -9.34
C VAL A 74 -20.28 -4.50 -9.71
N ILE A 75 -20.65 -4.76 -10.97
CA ILE A 75 -21.98 -4.47 -11.50
C ILE A 75 -23.06 -5.30 -10.77
N PRO A 76 -24.31 -4.84 -10.71
CA PRO A 76 -25.39 -5.52 -9.97
C PRO A 76 -25.57 -7.01 -10.35
N SER A 77 -25.43 -7.36 -11.62
CA SER A 77 -25.57 -8.74 -12.09
C SER A 77 -24.45 -9.66 -11.60
N GLY A 78 -23.27 -9.13 -11.30
CA GLY A 78 -22.11 -9.88 -10.80
C GLY A 78 -22.01 -9.95 -9.28
N ILE A 79 -22.85 -9.21 -8.53
CA ILE A 79 -22.79 -9.15 -7.06
C ILE A 79 -23.05 -10.50 -6.43
N GLY A 80 -23.99 -11.29 -6.97
CA GLY A 80 -24.29 -12.62 -6.45
C GLY A 80 -23.09 -13.55 -6.49
N GLU A 81 -22.37 -13.57 -7.62
CA GLU A 81 -21.16 -14.37 -7.79
C GLU A 81 -20.01 -13.83 -6.93
N TYR A 82 -19.79 -12.51 -6.92
CA TYR A 82 -18.70 -11.88 -6.16
C TYR A 82 -18.84 -12.07 -4.64
N CYS A 83 -20.06 -11.98 -4.12
CA CYS A 83 -20.34 -12.13 -2.69
C CYS A 83 -20.64 -13.58 -2.28
N SER A 84 -20.66 -14.53 -3.22
CA SER A 84 -20.89 -15.94 -2.91
C SER A 84 -19.72 -16.53 -2.13
N ALA A 85 -20.05 -17.38 -1.14
CA ALA A 85 -19.06 -18.17 -0.43
C ALA A 85 -18.35 -19.18 -1.36
N ASP A 86 -19.01 -19.61 -2.44
CA ASP A 86 -18.49 -20.64 -3.35
C ASP A 86 -17.33 -20.13 -4.23
N THR A 87 -17.35 -18.85 -4.59
CA THR A 87 -16.30 -18.21 -5.40
C THR A 87 -15.17 -17.63 -4.54
N GLY A 88 -15.50 -17.20 -3.31
CA GLY A 88 -14.56 -16.63 -2.35
C GLY A 88 -13.99 -15.26 -2.75
N CYS A 89 -14.57 -14.59 -3.75
CA CYS A 89 -14.04 -13.33 -4.31
C CYS A 89 -14.03 -12.19 -3.29
N ALA A 90 -15.18 -11.87 -2.71
CA ALA A 90 -15.28 -10.82 -1.69
C ALA A 90 -14.41 -11.13 -0.48
N GLN A 91 -14.43 -12.38 0.00
CA GLN A 91 -13.61 -12.81 1.14
C GLN A 91 -12.12 -12.65 0.87
N HIS A 92 -11.65 -13.00 -0.33
CA HIS A 92 -10.26 -12.80 -0.73
C HIS A 92 -9.84 -11.32 -0.64
N VAL A 93 -10.66 -10.41 -1.18
CA VAL A 93 -10.37 -8.97 -1.12
C VAL A 93 -10.37 -8.48 0.33
N LEU A 94 -11.30 -8.95 1.16
CA LEU A 94 -11.36 -8.63 2.58
C LEU A 94 -10.11 -9.13 3.34
N ASP A 95 -9.60 -10.31 3.00
CA ASP A 95 -8.36 -10.86 3.59
C ASP A 95 -7.12 -10.06 3.17
N VAL A 96 -7.08 -9.60 1.91
CA VAL A 96 -6.04 -8.67 1.44
C VAL A 96 -6.11 -7.35 2.21
N LEU A 97 -7.29 -6.76 2.35
CA LEU A 97 -7.50 -5.53 3.12
C LEU A 97 -7.10 -5.70 4.59
N LYS A 98 -7.45 -6.84 5.22
CA LYS A 98 -7.03 -7.18 6.58
C LYS A 98 -5.51 -7.27 6.70
N CYS A 99 -4.85 -7.94 5.76
CA CYS A 99 -3.38 -8.03 5.69
C CYS A 99 -2.75 -6.64 5.64
N ILE A 100 -3.25 -5.76 4.77
CA ILE A 100 -2.78 -4.37 4.65
C ILE A 100 -2.95 -3.62 5.97
N TYR A 101 -4.12 -3.73 6.61
CA TYR A 101 -4.39 -3.05 7.88
C TYR A 101 -3.44 -3.48 8.99
N LEU A 102 -3.12 -4.78 9.06
CA LEU A 102 -2.17 -5.32 10.03
C LEU A 102 -0.74 -4.82 9.79
N CYS A 103 -0.33 -4.71 8.52
CA CYS A 103 1.00 -4.20 8.16
C CYS A 103 1.10 -2.67 8.33
N LYS A 104 0.04 -1.94 7.98
CA LYS A 104 -0.01 -0.48 7.94
C LYS A 104 -1.46 0.02 8.12
N ARG A 105 -1.82 0.35 9.36
CA ARG A 105 -3.18 0.83 9.72
C ARG A 105 -3.62 2.07 8.97
N ASP A 106 -2.68 2.96 8.67
CA ASP A 106 -2.93 4.22 7.98
C ASP A 106 -2.68 4.12 6.47
N PHE A 107 -2.79 2.94 5.87
CA PHE A 107 -2.66 2.76 4.42
C PHE A 107 -3.78 3.46 3.64
N TRP A 108 -3.41 4.05 2.51
CA TRP A 108 -4.35 4.62 1.55
C TRP A 108 -4.01 4.18 0.13
N PHE A 109 -5.04 4.01 -0.67
CA PHE A 109 -4.94 3.71 -2.09
C PHE A 109 -4.76 4.99 -2.91
N ALA A 110 -4.39 4.86 -4.19
CA ALA A 110 -4.20 6.01 -5.07
C ALA A 110 -5.48 6.86 -5.24
N ASN A 111 -6.66 6.24 -5.16
CA ASN A 111 -7.95 6.96 -5.16
C ASN A 111 -8.28 7.64 -3.80
N ASN A 112 -7.36 7.64 -2.84
CA ASN A 112 -7.50 8.12 -1.47
C ASN A 112 -8.45 7.30 -0.57
N ALA A 113 -8.93 6.14 -1.02
CA ALA A 113 -9.68 5.25 -0.16
C ALA A 113 -8.77 4.74 0.97
N THR A 114 -9.32 4.58 2.17
CA THR A 114 -8.65 3.85 3.24
C THR A 114 -9.11 2.39 3.22
N VAL A 115 -8.34 1.52 3.87
CA VAL A 115 -8.73 0.11 4.06
C VAL A 115 -10.14 -0.01 4.65
N SER A 116 -10.45 0.82 5.67
CA SER A 116 -11.77 0.83 6.31
C SER A 116 -12.90 1.17 5.34
N VAL A 117 -12.69 2.14 4.45
CA VAL A 117 -13.69 2.57 3.48
C VAL A 117 -13.97 1.47 2.46
N LEU A 118 -12.93 0.81 1.95
CA LEU A 118 -13.10 -0.31 1.01
C LEU A 118 -13.79 -1.49 1.68
N ASN A 119 -13.36 -1.85 2.89
CA ASN A 119 -13.96 -2.93 3.68
C ASN A 119 -15.47 -2.71 3.88
N GLN A 120 -15.86 -1.51 4.33
CA GLN A 120 -17.27 -1.16 4.52
C GLN A 120 -18.04 -1.17 3.20
N THR A 121 -17.46 -0.65 2.11
CA THR A 121 -18.12 -0.63 0.80
C THR A 121 -18.42 -2.05 0.29
N ILE A 122 -17.49 -2.99 0.47
CA ILE A 122 -17.70 -4.40 0.10
C ILE A 122 -18.78 -5.02 0.99
N HIS A 123 -18.69 -4.84 2.31
CA HIS A 123 -19.65 -5.39 3.26
C HIS A 123 -21.08 -4.89 3.00
N ASP A 124 -21.24 -3.58 2.77
CA ASP A 124 -22.53 -2.96 2.46
C ASP A 124 -23.08 -3.43 1.11
N GLY A 125 -22.21 -3.55 0.09
CA GLY A 125 -22.61 -4.05 -1.23
C GLY A 125 -23.08 -5.49 -1.19
N CYS A 126 -22.36 -6.36 -0.49
CA CYS A 126 -22.73 -7.77 -0.33
C CYS A 126 -23.97 -7.96 0.54
N SER A 127 -24.09 -7.25 1.66
CA SER A 127 -25.24 -7.37 2.56
C SER A 127 -26.55 -6.89 1.91
N ASN A 128 -26.47 -5.83 1.10
CA ASN A 128 -27.65 -5.21 0.48
C ASN A 128 -27.88 -5.64 -0.97
N LYS A 129 -27.05 -6.53 -1.52
CA LYS A 129 -27.06 -6.92 -2.94
C LYS A 129 -27.03 -5.73 -3.90
N LYS A 130 -26.22 -4.71 -3.58
CA LYS A 130 -26.05 -3.49 -4.38
C LYS A 130 -24.71 -3.48 -5.11
N SER A 131 -24.65 -2.78 -6.25
CA SER A 131 -23.40 -2.56 -6.97
C SER A 131 -22.31 -1.97 -6.06
N ILE A 132 -21.10 -2.50 -6.18
CA ILE A 132 -19.91 -2.01 -5.47
C ILE A 132 -19.11 -1.20 -6.49
N SER A 133 -18.86 0.09 -6.26
CA SER A 133 -18.00 0.86 -7.16
C SER A 133 -17.16 1.90 -6.42
N THR A 134 -15.88 1.98 -6.78
CA THR A 134 -14.92 2.97 -6.26
C THR A 134 -14.27 3.82 -7.37
N LEU A 135 -14.66 3.64 -8.64
CA LEU A 135 -14.04 4.28 -9.81
C LEU A 135 -14.13 5.81 -9.83
N ASN A 136 -15.21 6.37 -9.29
CA ASN A 136 -15.49 7.82 -9.36
C ASN A 136 -15.56 8.50 -7.99
N ARG A 137 -15.04 7.85 -6.93
CA ARG A 137 -15.08 8.42 -5.58
C ARG A 137 -13.81 9.21 -5.28
N ASN A 138 -13.98 10.53 -5.14
CA ASN A 138 -12.97 11.41 -4.57
C ASN A 138 -12.99 11.30 -3.04
N TYR A 139 -12.32 10.28 -2.50
CA TYR A 139 -12.18 10.15 -1.05
C TYR A 139 -11.32 11.28 -0.49
N LYS A 140 -11.75 11.87 0.64
CA LYS A 140 -10.98 12.94 1.30
C LYS A 140 -9.74 12.34 1.96
N LYS A 141 -8.57 12.94 1.71
CA LYS A 141 -7.32 12.56 2.38
C LYS A 141 -7.41 12.81 3.89
N SER A 142 -7.06 11.80 4.69
CA SER A 142 -6.92 11.96 6.14
C SER A 142 -5.73 12.85 6.50
N SER A 143 -5.70 13.41 7.72
CA SER A 143 -4.58 14.22 8.19
C SER A 143 -3.25 13.45 8.19
N GLY A 144 -3.27 12.16 8.53
CA GLY A 144 -2.08 11.30 8.49
C GLY A 144 -1.49 11.14 7.08
N MET A 145 -2.35 10.98 6.07
CA MET A 145 -1.94 10.91 4.65
C MET A 145 -1.23 12.20 4.22
N LYS A 146 -1.74 13.35 4.64
CA LYS A 146 -1.15 14.65 4.33
C LYS A 146 0.23 14.81 4.96
N VAL A 147 0.43 14.32 6.18
CA VAL A 147 1.72 14.37 6.88
C VAL A 147 2.77 13.49 6.20
N GLN A 148 2.44 12.24 5.89
CA GLN A 148 3.38 11.34 5.22
C GLN A 148 3.75 11.82 3.81
N GLN A 149 2.80 12.36 3.05
CA GLN A 149 3.10 12.96 1.75
C GLN A 149 4.09 14.13 1.87
N LYS A 150 3.97 14.96 2.93
CA LYS A 150 4.90 16.06 3.21
C LYS A 150 6.30 15.58 3.62
N ILE A 151 6.44 14.40 4.21
CA ILE A 151 7.75 13.83 4.59
C ILE A 151 8.47 13.22 3.38
N TYR A 152 7.74 12.68 2.41
CA TYR A 152 8.32 12.10 1.20
C TYR A 152 8.99 13.14 0.29
N THR A 153 8.38 14.34 0.15
CA THR A 153 8.91 15.42 -0.70
C THR A 153 10.35 15.83 -0.39
N PRO A 154 10.74 16.17 0.86
CA PRO A 154 12.11 16.54 1.18
C PRO A 154 13.09 15.37 1.03
N PHE A 155 12.63 14.12 1.27
CA PHE A 155 13.46 12.93 1.07
C PHE A 155 13.84 12.75 -0.40
N VAL A 156 12.88 12.79 -1.32
CA VAL A 156 13.14 12.70 -2.77
C VAL A 156 14.00 13.86 -3.24
N ALA A 157 13.67 15.09 -2.84
CA ALA A 157 14.45 16.27 -3.19
C ALA A 157 15.91 16.11 -2.75
N SER A 158 16.16 15.64 -1.53
CA SER A 158 17.51 15.39 -1.02
C SER A 158 18.25 14.31 -1.83
N LEU A 159 17.59 13.20 -2.19
CA LEU A 159 18.17 12.14 -3.00
C LEU A 159 18.53 12.63 -4.42
N SER A 160 17.62 13.41 -5.03
CA SER A 160 17.85 14.02 -6.33
C SER A 160 19.02 14.99 -6.27
N THR A 161 19.09 15.88 -5.27
CA THR A 161 20.21 16.81 -5.10
C THR A 161 21.53 16.06 -4.92
N LEU A 162 21.57 14.97 -4.15
CA LEU A 162 22.76 14.13 -4.00
C LEU A 162 23.17 13.48 -5.32
N ALA A 163 22.21 12.96 -6.10
CA ALA A 163 22.47 12.41 -7.43
C ALA A 163 23.02 13.48 -8.39
N PHE A 164 22.47 14.69 -8.38
CA PHE A 164 23.00 15.83 -9.15
C PHE A 164 24.44 16.16 -8.74
N ILE A 165 24.73 16.27 -7.45
CA ILE A 165 26.09 16.56 -6.95
C ILE A 165 27.07 15.47 -7.39
N ALA A 166 26.68 14.19 -7.29
CA ALA A 166 27.52 13.06 -7.67
C ALA A 166 27.79 12.98 -9.18
N ILE A 167 26.79 13.26 -10.02
CA ILE A 167 26.92 13.23 -11.49
C ILE A 167 27.79 14.39 -11.98
N PHE A 168 27.60 15.59 -11.41
CA PHE A 168 28.27 16.80 -11.87
C PHE A 168 29.57 17.13 -11.10
N ASN A 169 30.02 16.24 -10.20
CA ASN A 169 31.25 16.40 -9.40
C ASN A 169 31.38 17.79 -8.76
N MET A 170 30.26 18.35 -8.27
CA MET A 170 30.24 19.64 -7.59
C MET A 170 30.70 19.54 -6.14
#